data_AF-A0A515CW33-F1
#
_entry.id   AF-A0A515CW33-F1
#
_cell.length_a   1.000
_cell.length_b   1.000
_cell.length_c   1.000
_cell.angle_alpha   90.00
_cell.angle_beta   90.00
_cell.angle_gamma   90.00
#
_symmetry.space_group_name_H-M   'P 1'
#
loop_
_entity.id
_entity.type
_entity.pdbx_description
1 polymer ?
#
loop_
_entity_poly.entity_id
_entity_poly.type
_entity_poly.pdbx_seq_one_letter_code
_entity_poly.pdbx_strand_id
1 'polypeptide(L)'
;MTVSAEDLRNGCQWLARELTRLEQLNRPLTIGEFFKLSEDGAFIKTIFKKYGHFTMGIHMLDPVHEYCNKELLVYMEDALARHSNVIISETYGVVDNAYLLAINVLFSISREADDF
;
A
#
# COMPACT_ATOMS: atom_id res chain seq x y z
N MET A 1 -16.21 -12.81 0.70
CA MET A 1 -15.77 -13.04 -0.68
C MET A 1 -14.32 -13.54 -0.59
N THR A 2 -13.73 -13.92 -1.70
CA THR A 2 -12.31 -14.23 -1.80
C THR A 2 -11.70 -13.11 -2.63
N VAL A 3 -10.55 -12.56 -2.21
CA VAL A 3 -9.84 -11.56 -3.00
C VAL A 3 -9.54 -12.15 -4.38
N SER A 4 -9.99 -11.50 -5.45
CA SER A 4 -9.68 -11.96 -6.81
C SER A 4 -8.30 -11.48 -7.24
N ALA A 5 -7.69 -12.19 -8.19
CA ALA A 5 -6.44 -11.78 -8.81
C ALA A 5 -6.54 -10.37 -9.42
N GLU A 6 -7.68 -10.03 -10.02
CA GLU A 6 -7.96 -8.72 -10.59
C GLU A 6 -8.02 -7.63 -9.51
N ASP A 7 -8.75 -7.88 -8.42
CA ASP A 7 -8.86 -6.95 -7.29
C ASP A 7 -7.49 -6.65 -6.69
N LEU A 8 -6.64 -7.68 -6.53
CA LEU A 8 -5.30 -7.52 -5.97
C LEU A 8 -4.39 -6.67 -6.87
N ARG A 9 -4.38 -6.97 -8.19
CA ARG A 9 -3.61 -6.19 -9.17
C ARG A 9 -4.06 -4.73 -9.22
N ASN A 10 -5.37 -4.51 -9.33
CA ASN A 10 -5.96 -3.17 -9.40
C ASN A 10 -5.72 -2.39 -8.10
N GLY A 11 -5.93 -3.03 -6.94
CA GLY A 11 -5.66 -2.43 -5.63
C GLY A 11 -4.22 -1.98 -5.48
N CYS A 12 -3.25 -2.83 -5.85
CA CYS A 12 -1.82 -2.49 -5.80
C CYS A 12 -1.48 -1.33 -6.76
N GLN A 13 -1.96 -1.38 -8.00
CA GLN A 13 -1.70 -0.33 -8.99
C GLN A 13 -2.29 1.02 -8.58
N TRP A 14 -3.54 1.05 -8.10
CA TRP A 14 -4.19 2.28 -7.68
C TRP A 14 -3.54 2.85 -6.43
N LEU A 15 -3.14 1.99 -5.47
CA LEU A 15 -2.43 2.46 -4.30
C LEU A 15 -1.06 3.04 -4.70
N ALA A 16 -0.31 2.39 -5.58
CA ALA A 16 0.96 2.91 -6.08
C ALA A 16 0.81 4.30 -6.74
N ARG A 17 -0.26 4.50 -7.53
CA ARG A 17 -0.62 5.82 -8.10
C ARG A 17 -0.84 6.85 -6.99
N GLU A 18 -1.61 6.52 -5.97
CA GLU A 18 -1.88 7.47 -4.88
C GLU A 18 -0.62 7.78 -4.05
N LEU A 19 0.24 6.80 -3.77
CA LEU A 19 1.51 7.03 -3.08
C LEU A 19 2.44 7.94 -3.90
N THR A 20 2.47 7.77 -5.23
CA THR A 20 3.21 8.66 -6.14
C THR A 20 2.69 10.08 -6.04
N ARG A 21 1.36 10.26 -5.99
CA ARG A 21 0.76 11.59 -5.85
C ARG A 21 1.03 12.23 -4.48
N LEU A 22 1.07 11.44 -3.40
CA LEU A 22 1.43 11.93 -2.08
C LEU A 22 2.89 12.39 -2.00
N GLU A 23 3.79 11.66 -2.67
CA GLU A 23 5.18 12.06 -2.86
C GLU A 23 5.27 13.42 -3.57
N GLN A 24 4.57 13.58 -4.70
CA GLN A 24 4.59 14.83 -5.47
C GLN A 24 4.04 16.03 -4.70
N LEU A 25 3.13 15.76 -3.76
CA LEU A 25 2.58 16.78 -2.85
C LEU A 25 3.45 17.03 -1.61
N ASN A 26 4.66 16.45 -1.56
CA ASN A 26 5.60 16.53 -0.44
C ASN A 26 4.97 16.12 0.89
N ARG A 27 4.12 15.08 0.88
CA ARG A 27 3.50 14.57 2.12
C ARG A 27 4.54 13.73 2.87
N PRO A 28 4.78 13.99 4.17
CA PRO A 28 5.86 13.32 4.87
C PRO A 28 5.50 11.86 5.22
N LEU A 29 6.37 10.95 4.81
CA LEU A 29 6.42 9.56 5.25
C LEU A 29 7.89 9.13 5.28
N THR A 30 8.37 8.72 6.46
CA THR A 30 9.72 8.18 6.63
C THR A 30 9.76 6.67 6.38
N ILE A 31 10.93 6.14 6.05
CA ILE A 31 11.12 4.69 5.86
C ILE A 31 10.78 3.93 7.16
N GLY A 32 11.16 4.48 8.32
CA GLY A 32 10.81 3.89 9.62
C GLY A 32 9.30 3.86 9.86
N GLU A 33 8.56 4.92 9.49
CA GLU A 33 7.10 4.92 9.56
C GLU A 33 6.48 3.88 8.60
N PHE A 34 7.02 3.74 7.38
CA PHE A 34 6.55 2.72 6.45
C PHE A 34 6.68 1.32 7.04
N PHE A 35 7.86 0.96 7.55
CA PHE A 35 8.08 -0.34 8.18
C PHE A 35 7.16 -0.54 9.38
N LYS A 36 7.07 0.47 10.26
CA LYS A 36 6.27 0.33 11.48
C LYS A 36 4.78 0.15 11.18
N LEU A 37 4.24 0.96 10.29
CA LEU A 37 2.83 0.90 9.90
C LEU A 37 2.51 -0.40 9.14
N SER A 38 3.45 -0.92 8.35
CA SER A 38 3.29 -2.20 7.64
C SER A 38 3.28 -3.36 8.63
N GLU A 39 4.22 -3.39 9.57
CA GLU A 39 4.26 -4.38 10.67
C GLU A 39 2.95 -4.41 11.47
N ASP A 40 2.39 -3.24 11.75
CA ASP A 40 1.14 -3.11 12.52
C ASP A 40 -0.14 -3.39 11.68
N GLY A 41 -0.01 -3.69 10.37
CA GLY A 41 -1.16 -3.94 9.49
C GLY A 41 -2.09 -2.73 9.34
N ALA A 42 -1.50 -1.52 9.39
CA ALA A 42 -2.20 -0.25 9.48
C ALA A 42 -1.70 0.81 8.48
N PHE A 43 -0.87 0.45 7.51
CA PHE A 43 -0.29 1.38 6.55
C PHE A 43 -1.35 2.04 5.68
N ILE A 44 -2.14 1.24 4.96
CA ILE A 44 -3.17 1.74 4.03
C ILE A 44 -4.20 2.57 4.78
N LYS A 45 -4.70 2.04 5.91
CA LYS A 45 -5.67 2.75 6.77
C LYS A 45 -5.12 4.09 7.25
N THR A 46 -3.85 4.16 7.64
CA THR A 46 -3.22 5.39 8.11
C THR A 46 -3.03 6.39 6.98
N ILE A 47 -2.65 5.94 5.78
CA ILE A 47 -2.55 6.79 4.59
C ILE A 47 -3.91 7.42 4.26
N PHE A 48 -5.00 6.64 4.25
CA PHE A 48 -6.34 7.19 4.03
C PHE A 48 -6.78 8.14 5.15
N LYS A 49 -6.51 7.79 6.42
CA LYS A 49 -6.85 8.67 7.53
C LYS A 49 -6.12 10.02 7.48
N LYS A 50 -4.83 10.01 7.14
CA LYS A 50 -3.97 11.21 7.15
C LYS A 50 -4.11 12.02 5.86
N TYR A 51 -4.28 11.35 4.73
CA TYR A 51 -4.18 11.95 3.40
C TYR A 51 -5.35 11.61 2.46
N GLY A 52 -6.42 11.00 2.96
CA GLY A 52 -7.56 10.59 2.13
C GLY A 52 -8.23 11.73 1.36
N HIS A 53 -8.21 12.95 1.91
CA HIS A 53 -8.68 14.16 1.22
C HIS A 53 -7.84 14.54 -0.02
N PHE A 54 -6.62 14.02 -0.12
CA PHE A 54 -5.83 14.10 -1.32
C PHE A 54 -6.15 12.94 -2.27
N THR A 55 -6.39 11.72 -1.76
CA THR A 55 -6.50 10.51 -2.60
C THR A 55 -7.65 10.60 -3.59
N MET A 56 -7.38 10.28 -4.86
CA MET A 56 -8.40 10.29 -5.91
C MET A 56 -8.72 8.86 -6.35
N GLY A 57 -9.99 8.47 -6.32
CA GLY A 57 -10.48 7.30 -7.06
C GLY A 57 -9.89 5.95 -6.64
N ILE A 58 -9.75 5.72 -5.33
CA ILE A 58 -9.38 4.40 -4.75
C ILE A 58 -10.34 4.03 -3.60
N HIS A 59 -11.64 4.21 -3.84
CA HIS A 59 -12.68 3.97 -2.83
C HIS A 59 -12.72 2.53 -2.31
N MET A 60 -12.23 1.56 -3.10
CA MET A 60 -12.19 0.16 -2.70
C MET A 60 -11.25 -0.14 -1.52
N LEU A 61 -10.25 0.73 -1.25
CA LEU A 61 -9.33 0.58 -0.13
C LEU A 61 -9.58 1.61 0.99
N ASP A 62 -10.51 2.54 0.80
CA ASP A 62 -10.85 3.54 1.80
C ASP A 62 -11.72 2.91 2.90
N PRO A 63 -11.23 2.79 4.16
CA PRO A 63 -11.94 2.08 5.22
C PRO A 63 -13.30 2.66 5.59
N VAL A 64 -13.57 3.93 5.26
CA VAL A 64 -14.82 4.62 5.59
C VAL A 64 -15.78 4.74 4.41
N HIS A 65 -15.36 4.33 3.20
CA HIS A 65 -16.21 4.41 2.01
C HIS A 65 -17.16 3.21 1.89
N GLU A 66 -18.36 3.43 1.37
CA GLU A 66 -19.36 2.37 1.15
C GLU A 66 -18.91 1.28 0.17
N TYR A 67 -17.94 1.57 -0.71
CA TYR A 67 -17.40 0.66 -1.71
C TYR A 67 -16.12 -0.03 -1.25
N CYS A 68 -15.76 0.11 0.02
CA CYS A 68 -14.57 -0.53 0.59
C CYS A 68 -14.66 -2.05 0.46
N ASN A 69 -13.71 -2.66 -0.24
CA ASN A 69 -13.49 -4.09 -0.22
C ASN A 69 -12.62 -4.43 1.00
N LYS A 70 -13.29 -4.73 2.12
CA LYS A 70 -12.63 -5.02 3.41
C LYS A 70 -11.67 -6.19 3.35
N GLU A 71 -11.98 -7.21 2.56
CA GLU A 71 -11.14 -8.41 2.43
C GLU A 71 -9.86 -8.09 1.66
N LEU A 72 -9.97 -7.32 0.57
CA LEU A 72 -8.81 -6.82 -0.14
C LEU A 72 -7.94 -5.91 0.75
N LEU A 73 -8.56 -5.00 1.49
CA LEU A 73 -7.84 -4.12 2.41
C LEU A 73 -7.06 -4.92 3.47
N VAL A 74 -7.71 -5.91 4.09
CA VAL A 74 -7.05 -6.78 5.08
C VAL A 74 -5.93 -7.59 4.43
N TYR A 75 -6.16 -8.15 3.24
CA TYR A 75 -5.15 -8.90 2.51
C TYR A 75 -3.93 -8.04 2.19
N MET A 76 -4.13 -6.82 1.68
CA MET A 76 -3.04 -5.94 1.29
C MET A 76 -2.24 -5.44 2.50
N GLU A 77 -2.88 -5.15 3.64
CA GLU A 77 -2.18 -4.80 4.88
C GLU A 77 -1.33 -5.97 5.39
N ASP A 78 -1.86 -7.20 5.37
CA ASP A 78 -1.09 -8.40 5.72
C ASP A 78 0.08 -8.65 4.75
N ALA A 79 -0.16 -8.50 3.44
CA ALA A 79 0.87 -8.67 2.43
C ALA A 79 1.99 -7.62 2.59
N LEU A 80 1.65 -6.35 2.87
CA LEU A 80 2.63 -5.32 3.22
C LEU A 80 3.46 -5.72 4.43
N ALA A 81 2.83 -6.24 5.50
CA ALA A 81 3.54 -6.75 6.67
C ALA A 81 4.53 -7.87 6.29
N ARG A 82 4.07 -8.91 5.56
CA ARG A 82 4.89 -10.05 5.15
C ARG A 82 6.09 -9.64 4.30
N HIS A 83 5.87 -8.82 3.27
CA HIS A 83 6.92 -8.38 2.36
C HIS A 83 7.89 -7.41 3.05
N SER A 84 7.38 -6.44 3.82
CA SER A 84 8.23 -5.46 4.52
C SER A 84 9.13 -6.11 5.57
N ASN A 85 8.71 -7.22 6.18
CA ASN A 85 9.46 -7.95 7.20
C ASN A 85 10.71 -8.68 6.67
N VAL A 86 10.81 -8.91 5.36
CA VAL A 86 11.94 -9.66 4.75
C VAL A 86 12.84 -8.80 3.86
N ILE A 87 12.59 -7.50 3.78
CA ILE A 87 13.37 -6.56 2.97
C ILE A 87 14.04 -5.51 3.85
N ILE A 88 15.02 -4.84 3.27
CA ILE A 88 15.52 -3.53 3.73
C ILE A 88 15.40 -2.55 2.56
N SER A 89 15.47 -1.25 2.84
CA SER A 89 15.36 -0.21 1.80
C SER A 89 16.39 -0.37 0.67
N GLU A 90 17.59 -0.83 1.04
CA GLU A 90 18.74 -1.08 0.18
C GLU A 90 18.49 -2.23 -0.81
N THR A 91 17.60 -3.18 -0.48
CA THR A 91 17.19 -4.26 -1.40
C THR A 91 16.64 -3.69 -2.71
N TYR A 92 16.01 -2.52 -2.66
CA TYR A 92 15.46 -1.81 -3.81
C TYR A 92 16.28 -0.57 -4.21
N GLY A 93 17.46 -0.37 -3.61
CA GLY A 93 18.28 0.83 -3.85
C GLY A 93 17.63 2.15 -3.40
N VAL A 94 16.65 2.09 -2.49
CA VAL A 94 15.97 3.27 -1.95
C VAL A 94 16.74 3.78 -0.74
N VAL A 95 17.02 5.09 -0.69
CA VAL A 95 17.85 5.68 0.38
C VAL A 95 17.06 6.56 1.37
N ASP A 96 16.01 7.23 0.91
CA ASP A 96 15.29 8.23 1.73
C ASP A 96 13.76 8.26 1.48
N ASN A 97 13.29 7.81 0.32
CA ASN A 97 11.90 7.93 -0.08
C ASN A 97 11.06 6.69 0.27
N ALA A 98 10.30 6.78 1.36
CA ALA A 98 9.43 5.70 1.82
C ALA A 98 8.32 5.31 0.83
N TYR A 99 7.83 6.25 0.02
CA TYR A 99 6.82 5.94 -1.01
C TYR A 99 7.40 5.09 -2.12
N LEU A 100 8.64 5.36 -2.56
CA LEU A 100 9.32 4.51 -3.54
C LEU A 100 9.51 3.09 -3.02
N LEU A 101 9.86 2.94 -1.73
CA LEU A 101 9.97 1.63 -1.10
C LEU A 101 8.62 0.90 -1.06
N ALA A 102 7.57 1.57 -0.58
CA ALA A 102 6.22 1.01 -0.53
C ALA A 102 5.72 0.59 -1.92
N ILE A 103 5.98 1.39 -2.96
CA ILE A 103 5.60 1.07 -4.35
C ILE A 103 6.31 -0.20 -4.85
N ASN A 104 7.60 -0.38 -4.56
CA ASN A 104 8.33 -1.60 -4.91
C ASN A 104 7.73 -2.85 -4.23
N VAL A 105 7.34 -2.71 -2.96
CA VAL A 105 6.63 -3.77 -2.23
C VAL A 105 5.27 -4.06 -2.87
N LEU A 106 4.49 -3.04 -3.24
CA LEU A 106 3.20 -3.21 -3.90
C LEU A 106 3.32 -3.96 -5.23
N PHE A 107 4.39 -3.75 -6.01
CA PHE A 107 4.63 -4.53 -7.21
C PHE A 107 4.98 -5.99 -6.91
N SER A 108 5.67 -6.26 -5.80
CA SER A 108 5.93 -7.63 -5.34
C SER A 108 4.64 -8.32 -4.91
N ILE A 109 3.76 -7.61 -4.19
CA ILE A 109 2.42 -8.10 -3.79
C ILE A 109 1.52 -8.34 -5.02
N SER A 110 1.55 -7.43 -6.01
CA SER A 110 0.78 -7.58 -7.25
C SER A 110 1.11 -8.88 -8.01
N ARG A 111 2.33 -9.39 -7.86
CA ARG A 111 2.76 -10.67 -8.45
C ARG A 111 2.19 -11.89 -7.74
N GLU A 112 1.78 -11.77 -6.47
CA GLU A 112 1.04 -12.86 -5.80
C GLU A 112 -0.25 -13.19 -6.55
N ALA A 113 -0.85 -12.22 -7.26
CA ALA A 113 -2.02 -12.43 -8.10
C ALA A 113 -1.78 -13.30 -9.34
N ASP A 114 -0.53 -13.64 -9.68
CA ASP A 114 -0.23 -14.62 -10.73
C ASP A 114 -0.40 -16.08 -10.22
N ASP A 115 -0.43 -16.28 -8.90
CA ASP A 115 -0.50 -17.59 -8.24
C ASP A 115 -1.89 -17.93 -7.67
N PHE A 116 -2.91 -17.12 -7.97
CA PHE A 116 -4.31 -17.32 -7.55
C PHE A 116 -5.07 -18.33 -8.42
#